data_AF-A0A7V3L3K7-F1
#
_entry.id   AF-A0A7V3L3K7-F1
#
_cell.length_a   1.000
_cell.length_b   1.000
_cell.length_c   1.000
_cell.angle_alpha   90.00
_cell.angle_beta   90.00
_cell.angle_gamma   90.00
#
_symmetry.space_group_name_H-M   'P 1'
#
loop_
_entity.id
_entity.type
_entity.pdbx_description
1 polymer ?
#
loop_
_entity_poly.entity_id
_entity_poly.type
_entity_poly.pdbx_seq_one_letter_code
_entity_poly.pdbx_strand_id
1 'polypeptide(L)'
;MALEIERFPQNPIIHSGLDDSLGENINGPSLIRVPPCVANPLGKYYLYFAHHRGDFIRLAYADDLSGPWHIYRAGVLHVDQTPCQDHIASPDVHVDPTRHQIVMYYHGVYQGNQVTFVAVSENGLTFRTVGGPLGPSYFRVFEHGDFYYAIAKDPGVEGGGVILRSEDGRTAFQEGPHIIPRMRHAALLKRGNTLNIFFSRGGDCPERILVRSIELSDNWTQWSAVDEREVLAPETEYEGVHLPLLPSRFGPAPGPVRQVRDPACFSENGAVYLLYSCAGESGIAIARIFGL
;
A
#
# COMPACT_ATOMS: atom_id res chain seq x y z
N MET A 1 -12.45 -21.29 -8.64
CA MET A 1 -13.40 -20.84 -7.59
C MET A 1 -13.55 -19.34 -7.70
N ALA A 2 -14.72 -18.79 -7.39
CA ALA A 2 -14.91 -17.34 -7.34
C ALA A 2 -14.18 -16.78 -6.11
N LEU A 3 -13.64 -15.55 -6.24
CA LEU A 3 -13.14 -14.80 -5.09
C LEU A 3 -14.34 -14.38 -4.25
N GLU A 4 -14.26 -14.58 -2.94
CA GLU A 4 -15.27 -14.13 -1.99
C GLU A 4 -14.63 -13.14 -1.02
N ILE A 5 -15.36 -12.08 -0.68
CA ILE A 5 -14.90 -10.96 0.14
C ILE A 5 -15.86 -10.76 1.30
N GLU A 6 -15.32 -10.77 2.51
CA GLU A 6 -16.06 -10.49 3.74
C GLU A 6 -15.53 -9.20 4.36
N ARG A 7 -16.30 -8.12 4.26
CA ARG A 7 -15.97 -6.83 4.88
C ARG A 7 -16.14 -6.91 6.40
N PHE A 8 -15.24 -6.28 7.14
CA PHE A 8 -15.39 -6.20 8.58
C PHE A 8 -16.58 -5.30 8.94
N PRO A 9 -17.41 -5.68 9.93
CA PRO A 9 -18.56 -4.88 10.34
C PRO A 9 -18.17 -3.55 11.01
N GLN A 10 -16.92 -3.43 11.50
CA GLN A 10 -16.37 -2.20 12.08
C GLN A 10 -15.83 -1.22 11.03
N ASN A 11 -15.93 -1.52 9.74
CA ASN A 11 -15.44 -0.61 8.72
C ASN A 11 -16.20 0.72 8.70
N PRO A 12 -15.51 1.83 8.37
CA PRO A 12 -14.07 1.92 8.11
C PRO A 12 -13.26 1.85 9.41
N ILE A 13 -12.13 1.13 9.40
CA ILE A 13 -11.27 0.97 10.59
C ILE A 13 -10.44 2.22 10.89
N ILE A 14 -10.19 3.07 9.89
CA ILE A 14 -9.60 4.40 10.06
C ILE A 14 -10.48 5.41 9.33
N HIS A 15 -10.91 6.46 10.01
CA HIS A 15 -11.76 7.53 9.46
C HIS A 15 -11.50 8.85 10.18
N SER A 16 -11.85 9.98 9.57
CA SER A 16 -11.57 11.32 10.12
C SER A 16 -12.11 11.54 11.53
N GLY A 17 -13.25 10.94 11.88
CA GLY A 17 -13.81 11.01 13.24
C GLY A 17 -13.14 10.12 14.30
N LEU A 18 -12.08 9.37 13.98
CA LEU A 18 -11.43 8.46 14.93
C LEU A 18 -10.49 9.20 15.90
N ASP A 19 -9.84 10.27 15.43
CA ASP A 19 -8.98 11.14 16.23
C ASP A 19 -8.85 12.50 15.53
N ASP A 20 -8.92 13.61 16.28
CA ASP A 20 -8.89 14.97 15.73
C ASP A 20 -7.61 15.33 14.96
N SER A 21 -6.52 14.55 15.11
CA SER A 21 -5.31 14.72 14.31
C SER A 21 -5.44 14.19 12.88
N LEU A 22 -6.50 13.44 12.58
CA LEU A 22 -6.79 12.93 11.24
C LEU A 22 -7.51 14.00 10.43
N GLY A 23 -7.01 14.23 9.22
CA GLY A 23 -7.65 15.11 8.24
C GLY A 23 -8.66 14.35 7.37
N GLU A 24 -9.08 14.99 6.29
CA GLU A 24 -10.05 14.45 5.34
C GLU A 24 -9.43 13.50 4.31
N ASN A 25 -8.10 13.40 4.26
CA ASN A 25 -7.39 12.53 3.33
C ASN A 25 -6.55 11.48 4.07
N ILE A 26 -6.96 10.23 3.92
CA ILE A 26 -6.46 9.03 4.60
C ILE A 26 -6.30 7.96 3.53
N ASN A 27 -5.06 7.60 3.21
CA ASN A 27 -4.77 6.72 2.09
C ASN A 27 -3.49 5.88 2.26
N GLY A 28 -3.25 4.98 1.30
CA GLY A 28 -2.00 4.22 1.19
C GLY A 28 -1.72 3.33 2.41
N PRO A 29 -2.64 2.44 2.81
CA PRO A 29 -2.42 1.55 3.94
C PRO A 29 -1.23 0.61 3.73
N SER A 30 -0.60 0.22 4.84
CA SER A 30 0.35 -0.90 4.93
C SER A 30 0.33 -1.45 6.34
N LEU A 31 -0.03 -2.71 6.49
CA LEU A 31 -0.29 -3.37 7.76
C LEU A 31 0.79 -4.41 8.05
N ILE A 32 1.35 -4.37 9.26
CA ILE A 32 2.23 -5.43 9.77
C ILE A 32 1.72 -5.95 11.11
N ARG A 33 2.02 -7.22 11.39
CA ARG A 33 2.08 -7.71 12.76
C ARG A 33 3.41 -7.23 13.36
N VAL A 34 3.36 -6.64 14.54
CA VAL A 34 4.57 -6.16 15.22
C VAL A 34 5.45 -7.35 15.56
N PRO A 35 6.74 -7.36 15.16
CA PRO A 35 7.60 -8.50 15.39
C PRO A 35 7.92 -8.65 16.90
N PRO A 36 8.05 -9.89 17.41
CA PRO A 36 8.28 -10.12 18.84
C PRO A 36 9.54 -9.48 19.43
N CYS A 37 10.50 -9.10 18.60
CA CYS A 37 11.73 -8.42 19.03
C CYS A 37 11.51 -6.94 19.41
N VAL A 38 10.38 -6.34 19.04
CA VAL A 38 10.06 -4.95 19.41
C VAL A 38 9.71 -4.90 20.89
N ALA A 39 10.52 -4.16 21.66
CA ALA A 39 10.27 -3.93 23.07
C ALA A 39 9.11 -2.94 23.24
N ASN A 40 8.18 -3.26 24.16
CA ASN A 40 7.02 -2.42 24.52
C ASN A 40 6.22 -1.94 23.29
N PRO A 41 5.69 -2.85 22.46
CA PRO A 41 4.90 -2.46 21.30
C PRO A 41 3.62 -1.75 21.75
N LEU A 42 3.13 -0.79 20.95
CA LEU A 42 1.88 -0.07 21.25
C LEU A 42 0.65 -0.99 21.15
N GLY A 43 0.74 -2.04 20.32
CA GLY A 43 -0.26 -3.08 20.15
C GLY A 43 0.27 -4.22 19.28
N LYS A 44 -0.54 -5.25 19.05
CA LYS A 44 -0.17 -6.40 18.21
C LYS A 44 0.05 -6.06 16.72
N TYR A 45 -0.66 -5.07 16.21
CA TYR A 45 -0.64 -4.68 14.80
C TYR A 45 -0.35 -3.19 14.63
N TYR A 46 0.48 -2.86 13.64
CA TYR A 46 0.77 -1.49 13.21
C TYR A 46 0.28 -1.29 11.78
N LEU A 47 -0.59 -0.30 11.60
CA LEU A 47 -1.11 0.15 10.31
C LEU A 47 -0.51 1.52 9.97
N TYR A 48 0.37 1.52 8.97
CA TYR A 48 0.95 2.73 8.42
C TYR A 48 0.08 3.24 7.28
N PHE A 49 -0.07 4.55 7.19
CA PHE A 49 -0.84 5.20 6.14
C PHE A 49 -0.38 6.65 5.98
N ALA A 50 -0.88 7.34 4.96
CA ALA A 50 -0.46 8.70 4.66
C ALA A 50 -1.66 9.60 4.34
N HIS A 51 -1.34 10.89 4.26
CA HIS A 51 -2.15 11.90 3.61
C HIS A 51 -1.50 12.19 2.25
N HIS A 52 -2.28 12.37 1.18
CA HIS A 52 -1.76 12.52 -0.19
C HIS A 52 -0.73 13.65 -0.34
N ARG A 53 -0.82 14.66 0.53
CA ARG A 53 0.10 15.81 0.63
C ARG A 53 0.54 16.07 2.08
N GLY A 54 0.76 15.01 2.85
CA GLY A 54 1.13 15.11 4.25
C GLY A 54 2.64 15.24 4.47
N ASP A 55 3.00 15.85 5.58
CA ASP A 55 4.41 16.04 5.97
C ASP A 55 5.02 14.79 6.63
N PHE A 56 4.22 13.77 6.95
CA PHE A 56 4.70 12.57 7.66
C PHE A 56 3.86 11.32 7.40
N ILE A 57 4.49 10.16 7.60
CA ILE A 57 3.82 8.86 7.62
C ILE A 57 3.13 8.67 8.96
N ARG A 58 1.83 8.36 8.91
CA ARG A 58 0.97 8.14 10.07
C ARG A 58 1.01 6.69 10.51
N LEU A 59 0.67 6.46 11.77
CA LEU A 59 0.54 5.14 12.36
C LEU A 59 -0.74 5.06 13.17
N ALA A 60 -1.48 3.97 12.97
CA ALA A 60 -2.48 3.46 13.90
C ALA A 60 -2.04 2.10 14.44
N TYR A 61 -2.46 1.77 15.66
CA TYR A 61 -2.16 0.48 16.27
C TYR A 61 -3.40 -0.14 16.92
N ALA A 62 -3.43 -1.46 16.98
CA ALA A 62 -4.50 -2.23 17.61
C ALA A 62 -3.99 -3.60 18.07
N ASP A 63 -4.69 -4.23 19.02
CA ASP A 63 -4.43 -5.61 19.43
C ASP A 63 -5.23 -6.64 18.63
N ASP A 64 -6.29 -6.20 17.94
CA ASP A 64 -7.14 -7.00 17.07
C ASP A 64 -7.36 -6.27 15.74
N LEU A 65 -7.45 -7.01 14.63
CA LEU A 65 -7.67 -6.43 13.30
C LEU A 65 -9.02 -5.70 13.19
N SER A 66 -10.01 -6.10 13.98
CA SER A 66 -11.33 -5.44 14.09
C SER A 66 -11.29 -4.18 14.96
N GLY A 67 -10.15 -3.88 15.58
CA GLY A 67 -9.96 -2.75 16.48
C GLY A 67 -10.24 -3.08 17.95
N PRO A 68 -10.37 -2.06 18.82
CA PRO A 68 -10.30 -0.64 18.48
C PRO A 68 -8.91 -0.23 17.96
N TRP A 69 -8.90 0.68 16.98
CA TRP A 69 -7.68 1.27 16.44
C TRP A 69 -7.37 2.59 17.14
N HIS A 70 -6.11 2.82 17.46
CA HIS A 70 -5.64 4.03 18.13
C HIS A 70 -4.61 4.76 17.27
N ILE A 71 -4.72 6.08 17.17
CA ILE A 71 -3.79 6.90 16.39
C ILE A 71 -2.55 7.26 17.20
N TYR A 72 -1.37 6.94 16.67
CA TYR A 72 -0.10 7.46 17.17
C TYR A 72 0.15 8.85 16.57
N ARG A 73 -0.29 9.89 17.29
CA ARG A 73 -0.34 11.28 16.80
C ARG A 73 1.00 11.86 16.33
N ALA A 74 2.12 11.37 16.85
CA ALA A 74 3.44 11.88 16.49
C ALA A 74 3.87 11.51 15.05
N GLY A 75 3.26 10.50 14.42
CA GLY A 75 3.77 9.94 13.16
C GLY A 75 5.09 9.19 13.35
N VAL A 76 5.59 8.55 12.29
CA VAL A 76 6.76 7.64 12.38
C VAL A 76 7.95 8.02 11.49
N LEU A 77 7.71 8.89 10.52
CA LEU A 77 8.72 9.45 9.61
C LEU A 77 8.20 10.79 9.10
N HIS A 78 8.95 11.87 9.30
CA HIS A 78 8.61 13.22 8.83
C HIS A 78 9.47 13.62 7.63
N VAL A 79 8.94 14.45 6.73
CA VAL A 79 9.60 14.87 5.49
C VAL A 79 10.94 15.55 5.75
N ASP A 80 11.04 16.34 6.83
CA ASP A 80 12.26 17.04 7.27
C ASP A 80 13.36 16.09 7.80
N GLN A 81 13.03 14.82 8.03
CA GLN A 81 13.97 13.74 8.38
C GLN A 81 14.48 12.99 7.14
N THR A 82 14.07 13.42 5.94
CA THR A 82 14.38 12.73 4.68
C THR A 82 15.05 13.67 3.66
N PRO A 83 15.62 13.13 2.57
CA PRO A 83 16.06 13.94 1.44
C PRO A 83 14.91 14.58 0.63
N CYS A 84 13.66 14.19 0.90
CA CYS A 84 12.49 14.63 0.15
C CYS A 84 12.10 16.07 0.49
N GLN A 85 11.29 16.64 -0.38
CA GLN A 85 10.68 17.96 -0.30
C GLN A 85 9.16 17.79 -0.41
N ASP A 86 8.42 18.82 -0.01
CA ASP A 86 6.95 18.93 -0.14
C ASP A 86 6.15 17.87 0.66
N HIS A 87 6.21 16.59 0.31
CA HIS A 87 5.49 15.51 0.99
C HIS A 87 6.20 14.16 0.91
N ILE A 88 5.79 13.26 1.81
CA ILE A 88 6.11 11.83 1.77
C ILE A 88 4.84 11.00 1.98
N ALA A 89 4.69 9.89 1.25
CA ALA A 89 3.46 9.10 1.28
C ALA A 89 3.63 7.65 0.79
N SER A 90 2.51 6.92 0.80
CA SER A 90 2.34 5.54 0.32
C SER A 90 3.38 4.56 0.89
N PRO A 91 3.38 4.38 2.22
CA PRO A 91 4.30 3.45 2.87
C PRO A 91 4.03 2.01 2.39
N ASP A 92 5.09 1.25 2.23
CA ASP A 92 5.12 -0.18 2.00
C ASP A 92 6.06 -0.80 3.03
N VAL A 93 5.48 -1.32 4.10
CA VAL A 93 6.20 -1.72 5.31
C VAL A 93 6.31 -3.23 5.41
N HIS A 94 7.54 -3.69 5.63
CA HIS A 94 7.92 -5.10 5.73
C HIS A 94 8.66 -5.35 7.04
N VAL A 95 8.56 -6.57 7.54
CA VAL A 95 9.40 -7.05 8.65
C VAL A 95 10.56 -7.83 8.04
N ASP A 96 11.79 -7.40 8.31
CA ASP A 96 13.03 -8.13 8.01
C ASP A 96 13.45 -8.91 9.28
N PRO A 97 13.07 -10.19 9.42
CA PRO A 97 13.40 -10.98 10.60
C PRO A 97 14.89 -11.28 10.69
N THR A 98 15.62 -11.32 9.56
CA THR A 98 17.05 -11.64 9.52
C THR A 98 17.87 -10.53 10.15
N ARG A 99 17.50 -9.26 9.90
CA ARG A 99 18.17 -8.09 10.48
C ARG A 99 17.49 -7.56 11.74
N HIS A 100 16.38 -8.18 12.16
CA HIS A 100 15.51 -7.69 13.24
C HIS A 100 15.08 -6.23 13.04
N GLN A 101 14.67 -5.90 11.82
CA GLN A 101 14.29 -4.54 11.43
C GLN A 101 12.93 -4.51 10.78
N ILE A 102 12.29 -3.35 10.84
CA ILE A 102 11.13 -2.99 10.04
C ILE A 102 11.63 -2.09 8.93
N VAL A 103 11.31 -2.42 7.69
CA VAL A 103 11.73 -1.71 6.48
C VAL A 103 10.50 -1.04 5.88
N MET A 104 10.59 0.25 5.58
CA MET A 104 9.53 1.02 4.93
C MET A 104 10.06 1.56 3.61
N TYR A 105 9.44 1.17 2.51
CA TYR A 105 9.54 1.90 1.26
C TYR A 105 8.49 3.01 1.26
N TYR A 106 8.87 4.21 0.88
CA TYR A 106 7.96 5.35 0.81
C TYR A 106 8.37 6.23 -0.37
N HIS A 107 7.43 6.98 -0.93
CA HIS A 107 7.78 7.96 -1.95
C HIS A 107 7.79 9.37 -1.39
N GLY A 108 8.50 10.26 -2.06
CA GLY A 108 8.45 11.70 -1.83
C GLY A 108 9.03 12.47 -3.01
N VAL A 109 8.94 13.80 -2.97
CA VAL A 109 9.49 14.65 -4.02
C VAL A 109 10.98 14.83 -3.82
N TYR A 110 11.79 14.43 -4.78
CA TYR A 110 13.25 14.62 -4.77
C TYR A 110 13.68 15.19 -6.11
N GLN A 111 14.36 16.34 -6.08
CA GLN A 111 14.83 17.04 -7.29
C GLN A 111 13.71 17.23 -8.34
N GLY A 112 12.51 17.59 -7.88
CA GLY A 112 11.33 17.84 -8.74
C GLY A 112 10.59 16.59 -9.22
N ASN A 113 11.02 15.38 -8.85
CA ASN A 113 10.40 14.12 -9.26
C ASN A 113 9.86 13.34 -8.04
N GLN A 114 8.75 12.63 -8.19
CA GLN A 114 8.30 11.68 -7.17
C GLN A 114 9.04 10.35 -7.35
N VAL A 115 9.87 10.00 -6.36
CA VAL A 115 10.71 8.79 -6.36
C VAL A 115 10.56 8.03 -5.05
N THR A 116 10.91 6.75 -5.04
CA THR A 116 10.90 5.92 -3.84
C THR A 116 12.23 5.96 -3.10
N PHE A 117 12.17 6.00 -1.77
CA PHE A 117 13.27 5.79 -0.83
C PHE A 117 12.95 4.61 0.10
N VAL A 118 13.95 4.17 0.87
CA VAL A 118 13.80 3.18 1.94
C VAL A 118 14.23 3.78 3.28
N ALA A 119 13.46 3.48 4.32
CA ALA A 119 13.80 3.76 5.70
C ALA A 119 13.74 2.48 6.53
N VAL A 120 14.51 2.45 7.62
CA VAL A 120 14.55 1.31 8.54
C VAL A 120 14.25 1.75 9.97
N SER A 121 13.67 0.85 10.75
CA SER A 121 13.35 1.05 12.16
C SER A 121 13.53 -0.25 12.94
N GLU A 122 13.92 -0.17 14.21
CA GLU A 122 13.96 -1.32 15.12
C GLU A 122 12.63 -1.51 15.87
N ASN A 123 11.82 -0.45 15.99
CA ASN A 123 10.61 -0.45 16.81
C ASN A 123 9.32 -0.12 16.02
N GLY A 124 9.44 0.31 14.77
CA GLY A 124 8.30 0.70 13.92
C GLY A 124 7.73 2.08 14.26
N LEU A 125 8.35 2.83 15.16
CA LEU A 125 7.91 4.16 15.60
C LEU A 125 8.89 5.26 15.19
N THR A 126 10.17 4.92 15.01
CA THR A 126 11.22 5.87 14.60
C THR A 126 11.96 5.30 13.42
N PHE A 127 11.71 5.86 12.24
CA PHE A 127 12.37 5.44 11.01
C PHE A 127 13.54 6.36 10.65
N ARG A 128 14.55 5.78 10.01
CA ARG A 128 15.67 6.51 9.42
C ARG A 128 15.82 6.11 7.97
N THR A 129 15.79 7.09 7.08
CA THR A 129 16.07 6.89 5.66
C THR A 129 17.50 6.41 5.46
N VAL A 130 17.67 5.41 4.59
CA VAL A 130 18.97 4.83 4.24
C VAL A 130 19.14 4.77 2.74
N GLY A 131 20.37 4.94 2.26
CA GLY A 131 20.68 4.89 0.84
C GLY A 131 20.19 6.14 0.07
N GLY A 132 19.95 5.95 -1.22
CA GLY A 132 19.52 6.99 -2.16
C GLY A 132 18.16 6.65 -2.80
N PRO A 133 17.77 7.39 -3.85
CA PRO A 133 16.55 7.08 -4.59
C PRO A 133 16.62 5.69 -5.22
N LEU A 134 15.54 4.91 -5.08
CA LEU A 134 15.47 3.52 -5.53
C LEU A 134 14.88 3.35 -6.93
N GLY A 135 14.02 4.27 -7.35
CA GLY A 135 13.30 4.20 -8.62
C GLY A 135 12.01 5.03 -8.59
N PRO A 136 11.06 4.75 -9.50
CA PRO A 136 9.76 5.42 -9.55
C PRO A 136 9.00 5.38 -8.20
N SER A 137 7.99 6.23 -8.06
CA SER A 137 7.16 6.27 -6.85
C SER A 137 6.25 5.04 -6.70
N TYR A 138 5.72 4.85 -5.49
CA TYR A 138 4.73 3.83 -5.13
C TYR A 138 5.24 2.38 -5.21
N PHE A 139 6.46 2.12 -4.75
CA PHE A 139 6.96 0.75 -4.66
C PHE A 139 6.05 -0.14 -3.80
N ARG A 140 5.79 -1.34 -4.32
CA ARG A 140 5.39 -2.52 -3.55
C ARG A 140 6.43 -3.59 -3.73
N VAL A 141 7.14 -3.92 -2.66
CA VAL A 141 8.33 -4.78 -2.71
C VAL A 141 8.00 -6.22 -2.34
N PHE A 142 8.68 -7.17 -2.98
CA PHE A 142 8.63 -8.59 -2.64
C PHE A 142 9.95 -9.29 -2.98
N GLU A 143 10.24 -10.39 -2.28
CA GLU A 143 11.40 -11.22 -2.55
C GLU A 143 11.04 -12.43 -3.43
N HIS A 144 11.92 -12.78 -4.36
CA HIS A 144 11.82 -14.00 -5.16
C HIS A 144 13.21 -14.48 -5.59
N GLY A 145 13.56 -15.71 -5.23
CA GLY A 145 14.94 -16.20 -5.38
C GLY A 145 15.90 -15.36 -4.54
N ASP A 146 17.04 -14.98 -5.13
CA ASP A 146 18.08 -14.17 -4.47
C ASP A 146 17.89 -12.66 -4.68
N PHE A 147 16.75 -12.23 -5.23
CA PHE A 147 16.52 -10.84 -5.62
C PHE A 147 15.30 -10.24 -4.94
N TYR A 148 15.34 -8.91 -4.85
CA TYR A 148 14.22 -8.06 -4.48
C TYR A 148 13.57 -7.53 -5.75
N TYR A 149 12.26 -7.54 -5.78
CA TYR A 149 11.47 -7.00 -6.87
C TYR A 149 10.52 -5.95 -6.33
N ALA A 150 10.13 -5.00 -7.19
CA ALA A 150 9.10 -4.05 -6.87
C ALA A 150 8.12 -3.91 -8.03
N ILE A 151 6.85 -3.66 -7.71
CA ILE A 151 5.91 -3.04 -8.65
C ILE A 151 5.79 -1.57 -8.27
N ALA A 152 5.97 -0.70 -9.24
CA ALA A 152 5.89 0.75 -9.05
C ALA A 152 5.05 1.40 -10.14
N LYS A 153 4.80 2.70 -10.00
CA LYS A 153 4.15 3.48 -11.05
C LYS A 153 5.06 3.59 -12.27
N ASP A 154 4.51 3.36 -13.44
CA ASP A 154 5.18 3.61 -14.72
C ASP A 154 5.43 5.13 -14.87
N PRO A 155 6.70 5.58 -14.97
CA PRO A 155 7.02 7.00 -15.11
C PRO A 155 6.71 7.57 -16.50
N GLY A 156 6.46 6.72 -17.51
CA GLY A 156 6.27 7.11 -18.91
C GLY A 156 4.84 7.46 -19.30
N VAL A 157 3.85 7.16 -18.45
CA VAL A 157 2.41 7.32 -18.78
C VAL A 157 1.60 7.82 -17.58
N GLU A 158 0.39 8.31 -17.85
CA GLU A 158 -0.58 8.69 -16.82
C GLU A 158 -1.20 7.43 -16.18
N GLY A 159 -0.42 6.78 -15.30
CA GLY A 159 -0.79 5.55 -14.60
C GLY A 159 -0.39 4.28 -15.36
N GLY A 160 0.19 3.34 -14.63
CA GLY A 160 0.78 2.12 -15.18
C GLY A 160 1.58 1.40 -14.12
N GLY A 161 1.78 0.10 -14.27
CA GLY A 161 2.56 -0.74 -13.37
C GLY A 161 3.78 -1.30 -14.08
N VAL A 162 4.96 -1.05 -13.51
CA VAL A 162 6.26 -1.54 -14.01
C VAL A 162 6.89 -2.46 -12.97
N ILE A 163 7.52 -3.55 -13.42
CA ILE A 163 8.34 -4.42 -12.59
C ILE A 163 9.77 -3.90 -12.55
N LEU A 164 10.35 -3.91 -11.36
CA LEU A 164 11.69 -3.47 -11.05
C LEU A 164 12.42 -4.57 -10.29
N ARG A 165 13.76 -4.64 -10.39
CA ARG A 165 14.58 -5.63 -9.67
C ARG A 165 15.82 -5.00 -9.02
N SER A 166 16.17 -5.42 -7.82
CA SER A 166 17.39 -5.08 -7.10
C SER A 166 18.00 -6.33 -6.46
N GLU A 167 19.31 -6.31 -6.23
CA GLU A 167 20.03 -7.39 -5.53
C GLU A 167 19.79 -7.37 -4.02
N ASP A 168 19.57 -6.19 -3.44
CA ASP A 168 19.52 -6.01 -1.98
C ASP A 168 18.26 -5.29 -1.48
N GLY A 169 17.43 -4.80 -2.41
CA GLY A 169 16.23 -4.04 -2.09
C GLY A 169 16.49 -2.70 -1.41
N ARG A 170 17.74 -2.22 -1.37
CA ARG A 170 18.15 -0.97 -0.68
C ARG A 170 18.97 -0.04 -1.59
N THR A 171 19.40 -0.55 -2.74
CA THR A 171 20.00 0.21 -3.83
C THR A 171 19.05 0.30 -5.02
N ALA A 172 19.37 1.17 -5.97
CA ALA A 172 18.54 1.45 -7.14
C ALA A 172 18.10 0.17 -7.87
N PHE A 173 16.82 0.12 -8.21
CA PHE A 173 16.24 -1.02 -8.93
C PHE A 173 16.37 -0.81 -10.44
N GLN A 174 16.70 -1.89 -11.14
CA GLN A 174 16.69 -1.97 -12.58
C GLN A 174 15.25 -2.12 -13.11
N GLU A 175 14.88 -1.30 -14.09
CA GLU A 175 13.60 -1.40 -14.80
C GLU A 175 13.49 -2.68 -15.63
N GLY A 176 12.29 -3.26 -15.64
CA GLY A 176 11.91 -4.38 -16.49
C GLY A 176 10.54 -4.17 -17.15
N PRO A 177 9.70 -5.21 -17.24
CA PRO A 177 8.49 -5.15 -18.06
C PRO A 177 7.40 -4.27 -17.44
N HIS A 178 6.64 -3.62 -18.34
CA HIS A 178 5.43 -2.87 -18.03
C HIS A 178 4.22 -3.81 -18.14
N ILE A 179 3.49 -3.99 -17.04
CA ILE A 179 2.60 -5.14 -16.84
C ILE A 179 1.13 -4.78 -16.62
N ILE A 180 0.82 -3.58 -16.13
CA ILE A 180 -0.55 -3.19 -15.78
C ILE A 180 -0.87 -1.79 -16.31
N PRO A 181 -1.70 -1.64 -17.36
CA PRO A 181 -2.05 -0.32 -17.87
C PRO A 181 -2.98 0.44 -16.93
N ARG A 182 -2.82 1.77 -16.84
CA ARG A 182 -3.66 2.68 -16.02
C ARG A 182 -3.71 2.34 -14.53
N MET A 183 -2.75 1.54 -14.04
CA MET A 183 -2.64 1.23 -12.62
C MET A 183 -2.47 2.52 -11.81
N ARG A 184 -3.27 2.70 -10.76
CA ARG A 184 -3.07 3.79 -9.80
C ARG A 184 -2.12 3.34 -8.70
N HIS A 185 -2.54 2.35 -7.92
CA HIS A 185 -1.78 1.76 -6.83
C HIS A 185 -1.96 0.25 -6.84
N ALA A 186 -0.98 -0.45 -6.26
CA ALA A 186 -0.98 -1.90 -6.17
C ALA A 186 -0.81 -2.40 -4.72
N ALA A 187 -1.13 -3.66 -4.51
CA ALA A 187 -0.74 -4.49 -3.38
C ALA A 187 -0.39 -5.89 -3.86
N LEU A 188 0.50 -6.55 -3.14
CA LEU A 188 1.09 -7.80 -3.57
C LEU A 188 0.78 -8.92 -2.59
N LEU A 189 0.41 -10.07 -3.13
CA LEU A 189 0.31 -11.32 -2.39
C LEU A 189 1.04 -12.41 -3.16
N LYS A 190 2.22 -12.78 -2.67
CA LYS A 190 3.02 -13.88 -3.22
C LYS A 190 2.68 -15.18 -2.52
N ARG A 191 2.47 -16.24 -3.30
CA ARG A 191 2.28 -17.62 -2.83
C ARG A 191 3.09 -18.56 -3.71
N GLY A 192 4.17 -19.12 -3.17
CA GLY A 192 5.12 -19.90 -3.95
C GLY A 192 5.69 -19.07 -5.11
N ASN A 193 5.46 -19.54 -6.34
CA ASN A 193 5.87 -18.87 -7.58
C ASN A 193 4.76 -18.04 -8.23
N THR A 194 3.60 -17.88 -7.59
CA THR A 194 2.54 -17.02 -8.12
C THR A 194 2.48 -15.72 -7.34
N LEU A 195 2.48 -14.59 -8.06
CA LEU A 195 2.26 -13.25 -7.50
C LEU A 195 0.87 -12.76 -7.90
N ASN A 196 -0.01 -12.57 -6.93
CA ASN A 196 -1.26 -11.86 -7.13
C ASN A 196 -1.02 -10.36 -6.91
N ILE A 197 -1.45 -9.55 -7.88
CA ILE A 197 -1.32 -8.10 -7.85
C ILE A 197 -2.73 -7.53 -7.78
N PHE A 198 -3.08 -7.00 -6.62
CA PHE A 198 -4.31 -6.25 -6.41
C PHE A 198 -4.07 -4.81 -6.82
N PHE A 199 -4.95 -4.20 -7.59
CA PHE A 199 -4.77 -2.83 -8.04
C PHE A 199 -6.09 -2.14 -8.33
N SER A 200 -6.07 -0.81 -8.34
CA SER A 200 -7.16 0.00 -8.90
C SER A 200 -6.70 0.69 -10.19
N ARG A 201 -7.67 1.06 -11.04
CA ARG A 201 -7.40 1.76 -12.31
C ARG A 201 -8.00 3.15 -12.33
N GLY A 202 -7.18 4.14 -12.68
CA GLY A 202 -7.67 5.48 -12.96
C GLY A 202 -8.56 5.51 -14.20
N GLY A 203 -9.67 6.24 -14.14
CA GLY A 203 -10.66 6.35 -15.23
C GLY A 203 -11.77 5.31 -15.19
N ASP A 204 -11.71 4.30 -14.32
CA ASP A 204 -12.79 3.33 -14.15
C ASP A 204 -14.00 3.97 -13.43
N CYS A 205 -15.22 3.45 -13.66
CA CYS A 205 -16.49 3.98 -13.15
C CYS A 205 -17.40 2.85 -12.62
N PRO A 206 -17.50 2.62 -11.29
CA PRO A 206 -16.66 3.24 -10.28
C PRO A 206 -15.23 2.69 -10.36
N GLU A 207 -14.26 3.42 -9.82
CA GLU A 207 -12.95 2.84 -9.54
C GLU A 207 -13.12 1.79 -8.43
N ARG A 208 -12.55 0.60 -8.70
CA ARG A 208 -12.74 -0.65 -7.95
C ARG A 208 -11.42 -1.40 -7.88
N ILE A 209 -11.32 -2.38 -6.97
CA ILE A 209 -10.12 -3.22 -6.86
C ILE A 209 -10.25 -4.42 -7.79
N LEU A 210 -9.20 -4.65 -8.57
CA LEU A 210 -9.01 -5.76 -9.48
C LEU A 210 -7.81 -6.58 -9.01
N VAL A 211 -7.69 -7.81 -9.51
CA VAL A 211 -6.50 -8.64 -9.33
C VAL A 211 -6.05 -9.20 -10.68
N ARG A 212 -4.74 -9.27 -10.88
CA ARG A 212 -4.06 -10.05 -11.92
C ARG A 212 -3.00 -10.94 -11.30
N SER A 213 -2.57 -11.97 -12.02
CA SER A 213 -1.54 -12.90 -11.54
C SER A 213 -0.31 -12.90 -12.45
N ILE A 214 0.86 -13.12 -11.87
CA ILE A 214 2.12 -13.38 -12.58
C ILE A 214 2.67 -14.71 -12.10
N GLU A 215 3.10 -15.55 -13.05
CA GLU A 215 3.95 -16.70 -12.75
C GLU A 215 5.42 -16.25 -12.73
N LEU A 216 6.04 -16.36 -11.55
CA LEU A 216 7.40 -15.93 -11.26
C LEU A 216 8.40 -16.99 -11.72
N SER A 217 8.64 -17.02 -13.02
CA SER A 217 9.71 -17.82 -13.64
C SER A 217 11.09 -17.15 -13.52
N ASP A 218 12.17 -17.90 -13.73
CA ASP A 218 13.55 -17.37 -13.65
C ASP A 218 13.80 -16.17 -14.57
N ASN A 219 13.17 -16.16 -15.76
CA ASN A 219 13.30 -15.06 -16.72
C ASN A 219 12.31 -13.94 -16.41
N TRP A 220 12.63 -13.17 -15.37
CA TRP A 220 11.78 -12.07 -14.89
C TRP A 220 11.47 -10.98 -15.93
N THR A 221 12.32 -10.81 -16.95
CA THR A 221 12.08 -9.84 -18.03
C THR A 221 10.90 -10.21 -18.93
N GLN A 222 10.43 -11.45 -18.86
CA GLN A 222 9.28 -11.96 -19.63
C GLN A 222 8.01 -12.09 -18.76
N TRP A 223 8.05 -11.65 -17.51
CA TRP A 223 6.87 -11.67 -16.65
C TRP A 223 5.76 -10.79 -17.22
N SER A 224 4.54 -11.31 -17.17
CA SER A 224 3.33 -10.64 -17.65
C SER A 224 2.16 -10.93 -16.73
N ALA A 225 1.30 -9.93 -16.53
CA ALA A 225 0.15 -10.02 -15.64
C ALA A 225 -1.11 -10.47 -16.41
N VAL A 226 -1.64 -11.63 -16.05
CA VAL A 226 -2.78 -12.29 -16.69
C VAL A 226 -3.98 -12.42 -15.74
N ASP A 227 -5.09 -12.99 -16.24
CA ASP A 227 -6.27 -13.36 -15.45
C ASP A 227 -6.88 -12.22 -14.61
N GLU A 228 -7.20 -11.11 -15.28
CA GLU A 228 -7.85 -9.96 -14.63
C GLU A 228 -9.24 -10.34 -14.11
N ARG A 229 -9.44 -10.15 -12.81
CA ARG A 229 -10.72 -10.38 -12.12
C ARG A 229 -11.06 -9.20 -11.22
N GLU A 230 -12.34 -8.94 -11.06
CA GLU A 230 -12.81 -8.00 -10.04
C GLU A 230 -12.70 -8.62 -8.65
N VAL A 231 -12.28 -7.82 -7.67
CA VAL A 231 -12.15 -8.22 -6.28
C VAL A 231 -13.26 -7.60 -5.45
N LEU A 232 -13.36 -6.27 -5.46
CA LEU A 232 -14.44 -5.55 -4.79
C LEU A 232 -14.70 -4.18 -5.42
N ALA A 233 -15.97 -3.77 -5.40
CA ALA A 233 -16.45 -2.45 -5.80
C ALA A 233 -17.18 -1.76 -4.64
N PRO A 234 -17.45 -0.43 -4.71
CA PRO A 234 -18.23 0.27 -3.68
C PRO A 234 -19.66 -0.27 -3.55
N GLU A 235 -20.01 -0.77 -2.37
CA GLU A 235 -21.30 -1.41 -2.05
C GLU A 235 -21.95 -0.85 -0.78
N THR A 236 -21.17 -0.21 0.10
CA THR A 236 -21.59 0.27 1.41
C THR A 236 -21.63 1.79 1.50
N GLU A 237 -22.28 2.33 2.54
CA GLU A 237 -22.35 3.77 2.77
C GLU A 237 -20.98 4.41 2.98
N TYR A 238 -20.08 3.75 3.74
CA TYR A 238 -18.73 4.25 3.98
C TYR A 238 -17.82 4.16 2.76
N GLU A 239 -18.18 3.37 1.75
CA GLU A 239 -17.53 3.35 0.42
C GLU A 239 -18.09 4.42 -0.53
N GLY A 240 -19.10 5.17 -0.08
CA GLY A 240 -19.73 6.22 -0.86
C GLY A 240 -20.74 5.71 -1.88
N VAL A 241 -21.41 4.57 -1.64
CA VAL A 241 -22.38 3.99 -2.60
C VAL A 241 -23.51 4.95 -2.99
N HIS A 242 -23.87 5.86 -2.09
CA HIS A 242 -24.91 6.88 -2.27
C HIS A 242 -24.43 8.10 -3.09
N LEU A 243 -23.13 8.22 -3.35
CA LEU A 243 -22.54 9.32 -4.11
C LEU A 243 -22.63 9.08 -5.62
N PRO A 244 -22.51 10.14 -6.45
CA PRO A 244 -22.59 10.01 -7.90
C PRO A 244 -21.62 8.96 -8.48
N LEU A 245 -22.14 8.12 -9.38
CA LEU A 245 -21.36 7.15 -10.13
C LEU A 245 -20.62 7.86 -11.28
N LEU A 246 -19.37 8.22 -11.04
CA LEU A 246 -18.53 8.97 -11.98
C LEU A 246 -17.17 8.28 -12.19
N PRO A 247 -16.58 8.38 -13.39
CA PRO A 247 -15.22 7.93 -13.64
C PRO A 247 -14.22 8.62 -12.72
N SER A 248 -13.23 7.87 -12.22
CA SER A 248 -12.16 8.46 -11.43
C SER A 248 -11.16 9.26 -12.28
N ARG A 249 -10.39 10.13 -11.63
CA ARG A 249 -9.27 10.86 -12.23
C ARG A 249 -7.99 10.56 -11.47
N PHE A 250 -6.85 10.58 -12.14
CA PHE A 250 -5.56 10.47 -11.45
C PHE A 250 -5.32 11.67 -10.53
N GLY A 251 -4.52 11.45 -9.49
CA GLY A 251 -4.33 12.41 -8.39
C GLY A 251 -5.29 12.17 -7.21
N PRO A 252 -5.29 13.10 -6.23
CA PRO A 252 -6.05 12.97 -4.99
C PRO A 252 -7.55 13.04 -5.25
N ALA A 253 -8.33 12.40 -4.37
CA ALA A 253 -9.77 12.63 -4.36
C ALA A 253 -10.07 14.04 -3.81
N PRO A 254 -11.01 14.81 -4.39
CA PRO A 254 -11.37 16.15 -3.90
C PRO A 254 -12.24 16.12 -2.64
N GLY A 255 -12.52 14.93 -2.10
CA GLY A 255 -13.47 14.65 -1.03
C GLY A 255 -14.08 13.25 -1.23
N PRO A 256 -15.13 12.91 -0.46
CA PRO A 256 -15.83 11.63 -0.61
C PRO A 256 -16.38 11.42 -2.03
N VAL A 257 -16.09 10.26 -2.61
CA VAL A 257 -16.57 9.84 -3.95
C VAL A 257 -16.88 8.35 -3.96
N ARG A 258 -17.76 7.86 -4.85
CA ARG A 258 -18.12 6.42 -4.96
C ARG A 258 -17.00 5.59 -5.60
N GLN A 259 -15.86 5.44 -4.92
CA GLN A 259 -14.62 4.85 -5.45
C GLN A 259 -13.85 4.16 -4.31
N VAL A 260 -13.25 3.00 -4.59
CA VAL A 260 -12.31 2.31 -3.68
C VAL A 260 -10.95 2.16 -4.37
N ARG A 261 -9.86 2.27 -3.61
CA ARG A 261 -8.49 2.33 -4.17
C ARG A 261 -7.43 1.97 -3.12
N ASP A 262 -6.16 2.13 -3.48
CA ASP A 262 -4.98 1.99 -2.62
C ASP A 262 -4.98 0.68 -1.83
N PRO A 263 -5.04 -0.48 -2.54
CA PRO A 263 -5.06 -1.75 -1.85
C PRO A 263 -3.78 -1.95 -1.03
N ALA A 264 -3.88 -2.77 0.02
CA ALA A 264 -2.76 -3.36 0.75
C ALA A 264 -3.12 -4.76 1.24
N CYS A 265 -2.22 -5.72 1.08
CA CYS A 265 -2.44 -7.10 1.50
C CYS A 265 -1.79 -7.33 2.86
N PHE A 266 -2.49 -8.08 3.71
CA PHE A 266 -1.95 -8.62 4.96
C PHE A 266 -2.32 -10.10 5.06
N SER A 267 -1.42 -10.95 5.53
CA SER A 267 -1.70 -12.38 5.70
C SER A 267 -1.20 -12.86 7.04
N GLU A 268 -2.02 -13.64 7.74
CA GLU A 268 -1.70 -14.21 9.04
C GLU A 268 -2.44 -15.54 9.22
N ASN A 269 -1.73 -16.56 9.71
CA ASN A 269 -2.30 -17.88 10.02
C ASN A 269 -3.13 -18.50 8.86
N GLY A 270 -2.69 -18.27 7.61
CA GLY A 270 -3.37 -18.76 6.41
C GLY A 270 -4.57 -17.92 5.94
N ALA A 271 -5.02 -16.94 6.73
CA ALA A 271 -6.01 -15.96 6.30
C ALA A 271 -5.34 -14.83 5.51
N VAL A 272 -6.06 -14.31 4.51
CA VAL A 272 -5.64 -13.15 3.71
C VAL A 272 -6.64 -12.03 3.93
N TYR A 273 -6.13 -10.83 4.15
CA TYR A 273 -6.87 -9.61 4.33
C TYR A 273 -6.44 -8.58 3.28
N LEU A 274 -7.40 -7.79 2.83
CA LEU A 274 -7.19 -6.65 1.95
C LEU A 274 -7.68 -5.40 2.64
N LEU A 275 -6.74 -4.49 2.87
CA LEU A 275 -7.04 -3.12 3.25
C LEU A 275 -7.17 -2.28 1.99
N TYR A 276 -8.00 -1.25 2.03
CA TYR A 276 -8.22 -0.34 0.91
C TYR A 276 -8.73 1.01 1.40
N SER A 277 -8.41 2.07 0.67
CA SER A 277 -9.03 3.39 0.86
C SER A 277 -10.48 3.37 0.37
N CYS A 278 -11.39 3.88 1.18
CA CYS A 278 -12.82 3.94 0.88
C CYS A 278 -13.31 5.38 0.63
N ALA A 279 -14.42 5.49 -0.10
CA ALA A 279 -15.00 6.75 -0.55
C ALA A 279 -13.96 7.71 -1.17
N GLY A 280 -13.11 7.20 -2.07
CA GLY A 280 -11.93 7.91 -2.54
C GLY A 280 -10.74 7.69 -1.60
N GLU A 281 -10.41 8.71 -0.82
CA GLU A 281 -9.28 8.72 0.12
C GLU A 281 -9.77 9.20 1.51
N SER A 282 -11.00 8.84 1.89
CA SER A 282 -11.68 9.40 3.08
C SER A 282 -11.56 8.53 4.34
N GLY A 283 -10.99 7.33 4.20
CA GLY A 283 -10.84 6.36 5.26
C GLY A 283 -10.22 5.06 4.74
N ILE A 284 -9.85 4.16 5.66
CA ILE A 284 -9.33 2.82 5.35
C ILE A 284 -10.31 1.79 5.88
N ALA A 285 -10.66 0.84 5.03
CA ALA A 285 -11.46 -0.33 5.36
C ALA A 285 -10.63 -1.61 5.19
N ILE A 286 -11.08 -2.70 5.80
CA ILE A 286 -10.45 -4.03 5.73
C ILE A 286 -11.50 -5.10 5.40
N ALA A 287 -11.12 -6.05 4.57
CA ALA A 287 -11.93 -7.22 4.26
C ALA A 287 -11.07 -8.48 4.25
N ARG A 288 -11.67 -9.63 4.59
CA ARG A 288 -11.06 -10.94 4.41
C ARG A 288 -11.33 -11.44 2.99
N ILE A 289 -10.31 -12.05 2.37
CA ILE A 289 -10.42 -12.66 1.03
C ILE A 289 -10.39 -14.19 1.16
N PHE A 290 -11.29 -14.85 0.42
CA PHE A 290 -11.32 -16.29 0.24
C PHE A 290 -11.19 -16.66 -1.25
N GLY A 291 -10.72 -17.88 -1.53
CA GLY A 291 -10.65 -18.40 -2.91
C GLY A 291 -9.45 -17.90 -3.74
N LEU A 292 -8.40 -17.40 -3.07
CA LEU A 292 -7.07 -17.13 -3.65
C LEU A 292 -6.19 -18.38 -3.70
#